data_AF-A0A9E2Z529-F1
#
_entry.id   AF-A0A9E2Z529-F1
#
_cell.length_a   1.000
_cell.length_b   1.000
_cell.length_c   1.000
_cell.angle_alpha   90.00
_cell.angle_beta   90.00
_cell.angle_gamma   90.00
#
_symmetry.space_group_name_H-M   'P 1'
#
loop_
_entity.id
_entity.type
_entity.pdbx_description
1 polymer ?
#
loop_
_entity_poly.entity_id
_entity_poly.type
_entity_poly.pdbx_seq_one_letter_code
_entity_poly.pdbx_strand_id
1 'polypeptide(L)'
;MGARSKARRRAVDVLYEADLREVDPVALLAERVDSPDVAPVNEYTRALVRGVTDNRVRIDELISEHAEGWTLGRMPPVDRAVLRLGVYELLWEADLPDA
;
A
#
# COMPACT_ATOMS: atom_id res chain seq x y z
N MET A 1 -3.28 19.06 4.41
CA MET A 1 -3.21 17.81 3.61
C MET A 1 -4.54 17.56 2.94
N GLY A 2 -4.57 17.36 1.62
CA GLY A 2 -5.78 17.02 0.89
C GLY A 2 -6.30 15.62 1.22
N ALA A 3 -7.55 15.34 0.86
CA ALA A 3 -8.20 14.04 1.13
C ALA A 3 -7.40 12.84 0.58
N ARG A 4 -6.83 12.97 -0.63
CA ARG A 4 -5.96 11.95 -1.25
C ARG A 4 -4.68 11.70 -0.45
N SER A 5 -4.00 12.74 0.03
CA SER A 5 -2.78 12.57 0.85
C SER A 5 -3.06 11.83 2.16
N LYS A 6 -4.21 12.08 2.79
CA LYS A 6 -4.62 11.35 4.01
C LYS A 6 -4.92 9.88 3.70
N ALA A 7 -5.58 9.60 2.58
CA ALA A 7 -5.88 8.23 2.15
C ALA A 7 -4.60 7.43 1.85
N ARG A 8 -3.64 8.01 1.12
CA ARG A 8 -2.34 7.39 0.84
C ARG A 8 -1.60 7.04 2.12
N ARG A 9 -1.51 7.98 3.06
CA ARG A 9 -0.89 7.73 4.36
C ARG A 9 -1.55 6.55 5.06
N ARG A 10 -2.89 6.50 5.07
CA ARG A 10 -3.62 5.40 5.70
C ARG A 10 -3.40 4.07 4.99
N ALA A 11 -3.28 4.07 3.66
CA ALA A 11 -2.95 2.87 2.89
C ALA A 11 -1.55 2.36 3.24
N VAL A 12 -0.55 3.25 3.34
CA VAL A 12 0.81 2.88 3.79
C VAL A 12 0.77 2.31 5.20
N ASP A 13 0.04 2.91 6.14
CA ASP A 13 -0.06 2.40 7.52
C ASP A 13 -0.60 0.94 7.54
N VAL A 14 -1.63 0.65 6.73
CA VAL A 14 -2.22 -0.69 6.63
C VAL A 14 -1.26 -1.68 5.98
N LEU A 15 -0.63 -1.31 4.86
CA LEU A 15 0.34 -2.16 4.15
C LEU A 15 1.55 -2.48 5.03
N TYR A 16 2.06 -1.48 5.76
CA TYR A 16 3.14 -1.63 6.73
C TYR A 16 2.78 -2.61 7.85
N GLU A 17 1.61 -2.43 8.47
CA GLU A 17 1.16 -3.31 9.55
C GLU A 17 0.93 -4.74 9.07
N ALA A 18 0.32 -4.92 7.89
CA ALA A 18 0.10 -6.23 7.30
C ALA A 18 1.43 -6.95 7.02
N ASP A 19 2.42 -6.23 6.50
CA ASP A 19 3.75 -6.75 6.20
C ASP A 19 4.53 -7.10 7.49
N LEU A 20 4.40 -6.31 8.55
CA LEU A 20 4.98 -6.62 9.86
C LEU A 20 4.36 -7.85 10.54
N ARG A 21 3.03 -8.02 10.39
CA ARG A 21 2.28 -9.11 11.01
C ARG A 21 2.22 -10.36 10.12
N GLU A 22 2.76 -10.29 8.92
CA GLU A 22 2.68 -11.32 7.88
C GLU A 22 1.24 -11.79 7.60
N VAL A 23 0.30 -10.84 7.55
CA VAL A 23 -1.12 -11.08 7.26
C VAL A 23 -1.55 -10.46 5.94
N ASP A 24 -2.71 -10.88 5.45
CA ASP A 24 -3.31 -10.28 4.26
C ASP A 24 -3.79 -8.83 4.56
N PRO A 25 -3.35 -7.81 3.78
CA PRO A 25 -3.74 -6.42 4.00
C PRO A 25 -5.23 -6.15 3.82
N VAL A 26 -5.89 -6.89 2.91
CA VAL A 26 -7.31 -6.72 2.63
C VAL A 26 -8.15 -7.29 3.77
N ALA A 27 -7.78 -8.43 4.32
CA ALA A 27 -8.38 -9.01 5.52
C ALA A 27 -8.18 -8.11 6.75
N LEU A 28 -6.95 -7.61 6.96
CA LEU A 28 -6.66 -6.66 8.04
C LEU A 28 -7.53 -5.39 7.93
N LEU A 29 -7.73 -4.90 6.72
CA LEU A 29 -8.58 -3.75 6.47
C LEU A 29 -10.05 -4.07 6.73
N ALA A 30 -10.54 -5.26 6.37
CA ALA A 30 -11.91 -5.69 6.64
C ALA A 30 -12.20 -5.77 8.15
N GLU A 31 -11.29 -6.32 8.95
CA GLU A 31 -11.41 -6.36 10.42
C GLU A 31 -11.58 -4.96 11.04
N ARG A 32 -10.93 -3.95 10.46
CA ARG A 32 -11.02 -2.56 10.94
C ARG A 32 -12.34 -1.88 10.62
N VAL A 33 -13.01 -2.32 9.56
CA VAL A 33 -14.30 -1.74 9.15
C VAL A 33 -15.40 -2.14 10.10
N ASP A 34 -15.29 -3.36 10.65
CA ASP A 34 -16.25 -3.91 11.59
C ASP A 34 -15.97 -3.52 13.05
N SER A 35 -14.83 -2.85 13.31
CA SER A 35 -14.43 -2.42 14.64
C SER A 35 -15.01 -1.03 14.98
N PRO A 36 -15.84 -0.89 16.03
CA PRO A 36 -16.43 0.39 16.42
C PRO A 36 -15.41 1.40 16.96
N ASP A 37 -14.22 0.93 17.36
CA ASP A 37 -13.16 1.75 17.94
C ASP A 37 -12.21 2.34 16.88
N VAL A 38 -12.39 1.96 15.61
CA VAL A 38 -11.52 2.40 14.51
C VAL A 38 -12.24 3.42 13.64
N ALA A 39 -11.57 4.55 13.37
CA ALA A 39 -12.11 5.56 12.47
C ALA A 39 -12.40 4.95 11.07
N PRO A 40 -13.54 5.30 10.44
CA PRO A 40 -13.93 4.73 9.15
C PRO A 40 -12.82 4.85 8.10
N VAL A 41 -12.49 3.72 7.48
CA VAL A 41 -11.54 3.68 6.37
C VAL A 41 -12.25 4.14 5.09
N ASN A 42 -11.78 5.24 4.51
CA ASN A 42 -12.38 5.79 3.29
C ASN A 42 -12.21 4.82 2.10
N GLU A 43 -13.16 4.86 1.16
CA GLU A 43 -13.17 3.97 -0.01
C GLU A 43 -11.88 4.05 -0.83
N TYR A 44 -11.29 5.24 -0.95
CA TYR A 44 -10.04 5.41 -1.68
C TYR A 44 -8.88 4.63 -1.06
N THR A 45 -8.76 4.61 0.27
CA THR A 45 -7.76 3.80 0.98
C THR A 45 -7.99 2.32 0.70
N ARG A 46 -9.25 1.86 0.69
CA ARG A 46 -9.58 0.46 0.38
C ARG A 46 -9.16 0.08 -1.03
N ALA A 47 -9.44 0.96 -1.99
CA ALA A 47 -9.05 0.78 -3.39
C ALA A 47 -7.52 0.69 -3.54
N LEU A 48 -6.77 1.57 -2.88
CA LEU A 48 -5.30 1.55 -2.89
C LEU A 48 -4.75 0.24 -2.29
N VAL A 49 -5.20 -0.15 -1.09
CA VAL A 49 -4.73 -1.37 -0.43
C VAL A 49 -5.05 -2.62 -1.25
N ARG A 50 -6.27 -2.71 -1.79
CA ARG A 50 -6.69 -3.81 -2.65
C ARG A 50 -5.86 -3.85 -3.93
N GLY A 51 -5.72 -2.73 -4.63
CA GLY A 51 -4.96 -2.65 -5.87
C GLY A 51 -3.48 -3.02 -5.68
N VAL A 52 -2.85 -2.57 -4.60
CA VAL A 52 -1.48 -3.01 -4.23
C VAL A 52 -1.44 -4.52 -3.96
N THR A 53 -2.43 -5.06 -3.26
CA THR A 53 -2.48 -6.50 -2.92
C THR A 53 -2.67 -7.36 -4.17
N ASP A 54 -3.60 -6.98 -5.04
CA ASP A 54 -3.92 -7.71 -6.28
C ASP A 54 -2.74 -7.71 -7.27
N ASN A 55 -1.92 -6.65 -7.27
CA ASN A 55 -0.76 -6.51 -8.16
C ASN A 55 0.58 -6.76 -7.46
N ARG A 56 0.57 -7.28 -6.22
CA ARG A 56 1.76 -7.38 -5.36
C ARG A 56 2.95 -8.04 -6.02
N VAL A 57 2.73 -9.17 -6.70
CA VAL A 57 3.81 -9.92 -7.38
C VAL A 57 4.50 -9.04 -8.42
N ARG A 58 3.74 -8.39 -9.29
CA ARG A 58 4.29 -7.53 -10.34
C ARG A 58 4.98 -6.28 -9.77
N ILE A 59 4.39 -5.69 -8.73
CA ILE A 59 4.97 -4.55 -8.02
C ILE A 59 6.32 -4.93 -7.40
N ASP A 60 6.38 -6.05 -6.69
CA ASP A 60 7.60 -6.52 -6.02
C ASP A 60 8.71 -6.90 -7.02
N GLU A 61 8.34 -7.49 -8.16
CA GLU A 61 9.26 -7.72 -9.29
C GLU A 61 9.88 -6.41 -9.80
N LEU A 62 9.05 -5.41 -10.09
CA LEU A 62 9.49 -4.11 -10.60
C LEU A 62 10.39 -3.38 -9.61
N ILE A 63 10.04 -3.39 -8.32
CA ILE A 63 10.89 -2.80 -7.28
C ILE A 63 12.24 -3.52 -7.24
N SER A 64 12.24 -4.85 -7.30
CA SER A 64 13.46 -5.66 -7.23
C SER A 64 14.37 -5.47 -8.45
N GLU A 65 13.80 -5.33 -9.64
CA GLU A 65 14.54 -5.06 -10.89
C GLU A 65 15.31 -3.74 -10.84
N HIS A 66 14.75 -2.74 -10.15
CA HIS A 66 15.33 -1.39 -10.05
C HIS A 66 16.06 -1.14 -8.71
N ALA A 67 16.08 -2.12 -7.80
CA ALA A 67 16.75 -2.00 -6.51
C ALA A 67 18.23 -2.40 -6.61
N GLU A 68 19.10 -1.42 -6.88
CA GLU A 68 20.55 -1.66 -6.95
C GLU A 68 21.15 -1.97 -5.58
N GLY A 69 21.68 -3.19 -5.41
CA GLY A 69 22.37 -3.62 -4.18
C GLY A 69 21.46 -3.93 -2.99
N TRP A 70 20.14 -3.90 -3.16
CA TRP A 70 19.15 -4.17 -2.12
C TRP A 70 18.14 -5.21 -2.58
N THR A 71 17.86 -6.19 -1.71
CA THR A 71 16.69 -7.05 -1.89
C THR A 71 15.50 -6.41 -1.19
N LEU A 72 14.29 -6.69 -1.67
CA LEU A 72 13.05 -6.24 -1.03
C LEU A 72 13.00 -6.56 0.46
N GLY A 73 13.45 -7.75 0.86
CA GLY A 73 13.47 -8.18 2.27
C GLY A 73 14.42 -7.38 3.17
N ARG A 74 15.44 -6.71 2.60
CA ARG A 74 16.36 -5.85 3.35
C ARG A 74 15.84 -4.42 3.52
N MET A 75 14.84 -4.02 2.74
CA MET A 75 14.25 -2.68 2.86
C MET A 75 13.49 -2.55 4.19
N PRO A 76 13.55 -1.37 4.85
CA PRO A 76 12.66 -1.07 5.97
C PRO A 76 11.20 -1.30 5.56
N PRO A 77 10.36 -1.92 6.42
CA PRO A 77 8.98 -2.26 6.01
C PRO A 77 8.16 -1.04 5.61
N VAL A 78 8.41 0.12 6.22
CA VAL A 78 7.76 1.38 5.86
C VAL A 78 8.13 1.83 4.44
N ASP A 79 9.42 1.76 4.07
CA ASP A 79 9.89 2.16 2.74
C ASP A 79 9.34 1.21 1.68
N ARG A 80 9.34 -0.10 1.97
CA ARG A 80 8.73 -1.11 1.11
C ARG A 80 7.23 -0.85 0.90
N ALA A 81 6.49 -0.49 1.95
CA ALA A 81 5.07 -0.14 1.84
C ALA A 81 4.85 1.13 0.99
N VAL A 82 5.69 2.15 1.15
CA VAL A 82 5.64 3.39 0.33
C VAL A 82 5.95 3.08 -1.13
N LEU A 83 6.99 2.30 -1.42
CA LEU A 83 7.37 1.91 -2.78
C LEU A 83 6.26 1.10 -3.46
N ARG A 84 5.69 0.12 -2.75
CA ARG A 84 4.58 -0.69 -3.27
C ARG A 84 3.38 0.17 -3.65
N LEU A 85 2.98 1.10 -2.77
CA LEU A 85 1.91 2.03 -3.06
C LEU A 85 2.24 2.95 -4.25
N GLY A 86 3.45 3.50 -4.28
CA GLY A 86 3.89 4.41 -5.35
C GLY A 86 3.90 3.73 -6.72
N VAL A 87 4.45 2.52 -6.81
CA VAL A 87 4.47 1.73 -8.06
C VAL A 87 3.04 1.37 -8.49
N TYR A 88 2.17 1.01 -7.55
CA TYR A 88 0.77 0.78 -7.85
C TYR A 88 0.12 2.03 -8.47
N GLU A 89 0.31 3.18 -7.84
CA GLU A 89 -0.26 4.43 -8.31
C GLU A 89 0.26 4.84 -9.68
N LEU A 90 1.56 4.66 -9.96
CA LEU A 90 2.16 5.00 -11.26
C LEU A 90 1.65 4.16 -12.43
N LEU A 91 1.28 2.91 -12.20
CA LEU A 91 0.98 1.96 -13.28
C LEU A 91 -0.52 1.65 -13.42
N TRP A 92 -1.31 1.84 -12.36
CA TRP A 92 -2.72 1.47 -12.34
C TRP A 92 -3.68 2.61 -12.01
N GLU A 93 -3.19 3.78 -11.57
CA GLU A 93 -4.04 4.97 -11.35
C GLU A 93 -3.92 5.93 -12.54
N ALA A 94 -4.84 5.81 -13.49
CA ALA A 94 -4.86 6.60 -14.72
C ALA A 94 -5.13 8.10 -14.51
N ASP A 95 -5.67 8.50 -13.34
CA ASP A 95 -6.03 9.88 -13.01
C ASP A 95 -4.95 10.62 -12.21
N LEU A 96 -3.77 10.02 -12.05
CA LEU A 96 -2.59 10.69 -11.50
C LEU A 96 -1.82 11.39 -12.64
N PRO A 97 -1.61 12.71 -12.57
CA PRO A 97 -0.76 13.38 -13.55
C PRO A 97 0.67 12.84 -13.45
N ASP A 98 1.22 12.45 -14.59
CA ASP A 98 2.63 12.14 -14.77
C ASP A 98 3.46 13.43 -14.68
N ALA A 99 3.68 13.91 -13.45
CA ALA A 99 4.44 15.12 -13.10
C ALA A 99 3.90 16.47 -13.63
#